data_AF-A0A062VVK5-F1
#
_entry.id   AF-A0A062VVK5-F1
#
_cell.length_a   1.000
_cell.length_b   1.000
_cell.length_c   1.000
_cell.angle_alpha   90.00
_cell.angle_beta   90.00
_cell.angle_gamma   90.00
#
_symmetry.space_group_name_H-M   'P 1'
#
loop_
_entity.id
_entity.type
_entity.pdbx_description
1 polymer ?
#
loop_
_entity_poly.entity_id
_entity_poly.type
_entity_poly.pdbx_seq_one_letter_code
_entity_poly.pdbx_strand_id
1 'polypeptide(L)'
;MNQVPGGPVPVSQFPVATSRSLDSWLSDQNVNADPREISTRLQWVAFARAADISVGAAMLSLGITAIAIGFFWGAAAGSIVPMIVFGIVAVLLVLLGLLLIHRARSRWPNERRSRVIRGAGTARGGWFAAGGIWLVFAVILLSTLPSLASREEGIVIGLVGIVVCMAFLLVSGLAIPATVLARARQSLRRVASTDLKYRTMLEQDRLTWHPQFGDQMYGPL
;
A
#
# COMPACT_ATOMS: atom_id res chain seq x y z
N MET A 1 -42.23 28.74 -15.39
CA MET A 1 -41.90 27.36 -14.95
C MET A 1 -41.13 26.70 -16.08
N ASN A 2 -39.80 26.70 -16.02
CA ASN A 2 -38.96 26.12 -17.07
C ASN A 2 -38.85 24.61 -16.84
N GLN A 3 -39.42 23.82 -17.75
CA GLN A 3 -39.16 22.40 -17.82
C GLN A 3 -37.70 22.20 -18.27
N VAL A 4 -36.91 21.55 -17.42
CA VAL A 4 -35.58 21.07 -17.79
C VAL A 4 -35.76 19.88 -18.74
N PRO A 5 -35.19 19.89 -19.96
CA PRO A 5 -35.33 18.80 -20.90
C PRO A 5 -34.71 17.53 -20.31
N GLY A 6 -35.47 16.43 -20.32
CA GLY A 6 -34.99 15.10 -19.96
C GLY A 6 -33.91 14.66 -20.94
N GLY A 7 -32.66 15.00 -20.62
CA GLY A 7 -31.51 14.32 -21.21
C GLY A 7 -31.58 12.82 -20.86
N PRO A 8 -31.04 11.94 -21.71
CA PRO A 8 -30.98 10.51 -21.38
C PRO A 8 -30.28 10.36 -20.04
N VAL A 9 -30.99 9.79 -19.06
CA VAL A 9 -30.37 9.38 -17.80
C VAL A 9 -29.20 8.49 -18.20
N PRO A 10 -27.95 8.80 -17.82
CA PRO A 10 -26.83 7.93 -18.14
C PRO A 10 -27.15 6.56 -17.55
N VAL A 11 -27.46 5.61 -18.42
CA VAL A 11 -27.74 4.23 -18.03
C VAL A 11 -26.40 3.70 -17.55
N SER A 12 -26.28 3.54 -16.23
CA SER A 12 -25.14 2.85 -15.62
C SER A 12 -24.95 1.53 -16.38
N GLN A 13 -23.72 1.29 -16.87
CA GLN A 13 -23.37 0.01 -17.48
C GLN A 13 -23.50 -1.16 -16.49
N PHE A 14 -23.54 -0.85 -15.18
CA PHE A 14 -23.74 -1.79 -14.09
C PHE A 14 -25.19 -1.86 -13.65
N PRO A 15 -25.71 -3.07 -13.37
CA PRO A 15 -27.01 -3.23 -12.77
C PRO A 15 -27.01 -2.66 -11.34
N VAL A 16 -28.20 -2.31 -10.83
CA VAL A 16 -28.35 -1.71 -9.49
C VAL A 16 -27.68 -2.59 -8.43
N ALA A 17 -27.01 -2.01 -7.43
CA ALA A 17 -26.28 -2.73 -6.38
C ALA A 17 -27.10 -3.87 -5.72
N THR A 18 -28.41 -3.65 -5.58
CA THR A 18 -29.38 -4.58 -4.99
C THR A 18 -29.72 -5.79 -5.88
N SER A 19 -29.49 -5.69 -7.19
CA SER A 19 -29.88 -6.71 -8.19
C SER A 19 -29.15 -8.05 -8.06
N ARG A 20 -27.99 -8.07 -7.40
CA ARG A 20 -27.19 -9.28 -7.19
C ARG A 20 -26.66 -9.37 -5.76
N SER A 21 -26.49 -10.58 -5.24
CA SER A 21 -25.95 -10.81 -3.90
C SER A 21 -24.50 -10.35 -3.78
N LEU A 22 -24.05 -9.98 -2.58
CA LEU A 22 -22.66 -9.59 -2.33
C LEU A 22 -21.65 -10.68 -2.74
N ASP A 23 -21.97 -11.96 -2.51
CA ASP A 23 -21.09 -13.06 -2.92
C ASP A 23 -20.88 -13.09 -4.44
N SER A 24 -21.91 -12.75 -5.22
CA SER A 24 -21.77 -12.66 -6.67
C SER A 24 -20.87 -11.49 -7.08
N TRP A 25 -20.96 -10.33 -6.41
CA TRP A 25 -20.11 -9.17 -6.66
C TRP A 25 -18.64 -9.40 -6.27
N LEU A 26 -18.40 -10.23 -5.26
CA LEU A 26 -17.06 -10.62 -4.80
C LEU A 26 -16.44 -11.76 -5.63
N SER A 27 -17.22 -12.48 -6.42
CA SER A 27 -16.76 -13.65 -7.18
C SER A 27 -15.80 -13.28 -8.33
N ASP A 28 -14.79 -14.13 -8.56
CA ASP A 28 -13.83 -13.96 -9.65
C ASP A 28 -14.45 -14.11 -11.06
N GLN A 29 -15.58 -14.82 -11.15
CA GLN A 29 -16.25 -15.10 -12.42
C GLN A 29 -16.77 -13.82 -13.10
N ASN A 30 -17.09 -12.79 -12.32
CA ASN A 30 -17.60 -11.51 -12.84
C ASN A 30 -16.51 -10.51 -13.23
N VAL A 31 -15.23 -10.80 -12.93
CA VAL A 31 -14.10 -9.90 -13.25
C VAL A 31 -13.75 -9.90 -14.74
N ASN A 32 -14.08 -10.98 -15.46
CA ASN A 32 -13.78 -11.14 -16.88
C ASN A 32 -14.88 -10.59 -17.81
N ALA A 33 -16.04 -10.24 -17.26
CA ALA A 33 -17.19 -9.79 -18.03
C ALA A 33 -17.18 -8.28 -18.32
N ASP A 34 -16.21 -7.54 -17.77
CA ASP A 34 -16.32 -6.10 -17.64
C ASP A 34 -15.03 -5.36 -18.06
N PRO A 35 -15.10 -4.31 -18.89
CA PRO A 35 -13.92 -3.57 -19.34
C PRO A 35 -13.18 -2.96 -18.15
N ARG A 36 -11.87 -3.21 -18.07
CA ARG A 36 -10.96 -2.77 -16.98
C ARG A 36 -10.85 -1.24 -16.78
N GLU A 37 -11.64 -0.44 -17.48
CA GLU A 37 -11.50 1.01 -17.56
C GLU A 37 -12.28 1.75 -16.47
N ILE A 38 -13.30 1.15 -15.86
CA ILE A 38 -14.13 1.81 -14.85
C ILE A 38 -13.90 1.15 -13.48
N SER A 39 -13.21 1.87 -12.59
CA SER A 39 -13.07 1.45 -11.20
C SER A 39 -14.45 1.42 -10.52
N THR A 40 -14.78 0.28 -9.91
CA THR A 40 -16.05 0.07 -9.20
C THR A 40 -15.94 0.45 -7.73
N ARG A 41 -17.09 0.71 -7.10
CA ARG A 41 -17.18 1.03 -5.66
C ARG A 41 -16.43 0.00 -4.79
N LEU A 42 -16.59 -1.30 -5.06
CA LEU A 42 -15.92 -2.36 -4.32
C LEU A 42 -14.39 -2.36 -4.53
N GLN A 43 -13.93 -2.10 -5.76
CA GLN A 43 -12.50 -1.93 -6.03
C GLN A 43 -11.94 -0.73 -5.27
N TRP A 44 -12.65 0.40 -5.23
CA TRP A 44 -12.24 1.57 -4.47
C TRP A 44 -12.15 1.28 -2.97
N VAL A 45 -13.16 0.62 -2.38
CA VAL A 45 -13.14 0.22 -0.96
C VAL A 45 -11.94 -0.69 -0.68
N ALA A 46 -11.66 -1.67 -1.55
CA ALA A 46 -10.50 -2.54 -1.43
C ALA A 46 -9.19 -1.74 -1.48
N PHE A 47 -9.04 -0.82 -2.45
CA PHE A 47 -7.84 -0.01 -2.61
C PHE A 47 -7.62 0.96 -1.46
N ALA A 48 -8.66 1.66 -1.01
CA ALA A 48 -8.58 2.61 0.11
C ALA A 48 -8.15 1.90 1.40
N ARG A 49 -8.74 0.74 1.69
CA ARG A 49 -8.34 -0.09 2.83
C ARG A 49 -6.91 -0.60 2.69
N ALA A 50 -6.53 -1.11 1.51
CA ALA A 50 -5.18 -1.60 1.28
C ALA A 50 -4.13 -0.48 1.37
N ALA A 51 -4.47 0.75 0.99
CA ALA A 51 -3.61 1.91 1.14
C ALA A 51 -3.37 2.29 2.60
N ASP A 52 -4.39 2.27 3.45
CA ASP A 52 -4.19 2.53 4.88
C ASP A 52 -3.38 1.40 5.56
N ILE A 53 -3.61 0.13 5.16
CA ILE A 53 -2.80 -1.01 5.63
C ILE A 53 -1.35 -0.91 5.12
N SER A 54 -1.12 -0.46 3.88
CA SER A 54 0.20 -0.39 3.28
C SER A 54 1.08 0.65 3.97
N VAL A 55 0.51 1.78 4.42
CA VAL A 55 1.22 2.77 5.25
C VAL A 55 1.67 2.13 6.56
N GLY A 56 0.77 1.40 7.24
CA GLY A 56 1.13 0.71 8.48
C GLY A 56 2.20 -0.38 8.27
N ALA A 57 2.13 -1.12 7.15
CA ALA A 57 3.14 -2.11 6.77
C ALA A 57 4.50 -1.46 6.45
N ALA A 58 4.51 -0.29 5.80
CA ALA A 58 5.73 0.47 5.56
C ALA A 58 6.39 0.89 6.88
N MET A 59 5.61 1.41 7.82
CA MET A 59 6.11 1.80 9.15
C MET A 59 6.70 0.62 9.92
N LEU A 60 6.02 -0.54 9.90
CA LEU A 60 6.56 -1.78 10.47
C LEU A 60 7.92 -2.15 9.85
N SER A 61 8.00 -2.14 8.51
CA SER A 61 9.23 -2.50 7.80
C SER A 61 10.36 -1.51 8.06
N LEU A 62 10.05 -0.21 8.12
CA LEU A 62 11.02 0.82 8.49
C LEU A 62 11.51 0.62 9.92
N GLY A 63 10.64 0.21 10.85
CA GLY A 63 11.04 -0.14 12.20
C GLY A 63 12.01 -1.32 12.25
N ILE A 64 11.71 -2.42 11.55
CA ILE A 64 12.62 -3.58 11.44
C ILE A 64 13.95 -3.18 10.79
N THR A 65 13.89 -2.37 9.74
CA THR A 65 15.06 -1.82 9.05
C THR A 65 15.90 -0.97 10.00
N ALA A 66 15.28 -0.11 10.80
CA ALA A 66 15.98 0.72 11.78
C ALA A 66 16.77 -0.13 12.79
N ILE A 67 16.22 -1.25 13.27
CA ILE A 67 16.96 -2.18 14.16
C ILE A 67 18.22 -2.72 13.47
N ALA A 68 18.09 -3.19 12.23
CA ALA A 68 19.23 -3.71 11.47
C ALA A 68 20.31 -2.66 11.24
N ILE A 69 19.90 -1.43 10.90
CA ILE A 69 20.80 -0.27 10.74
C ILE A 69 21.49 0.07 12.06
N GLY A 70 20.75 0.12 13.17
CA GLY A 70 21.29 0.39 14.49
C GLY A 70 22.30 -0.65 14.94
N PHE A 71 22.02 -1.92 14.69
CA PHE A 71 22.95 -3.02 14.98
C PHE A 71 24.23 -2.91 14.16
N PHE A 72 24.09 -2.69 12.84
CA PHE A 72 25.22 -2.54 11.93
C PHE A 72 26.15 -1.38 12.36
N TRP A 73 25.60 -0.18 12.56
CA TRP A 73 26.40 0.98 12.93
C TRP A 73 26.92 0.90 14.36
N GLY A 74 26.19 0.28 15.28
CA GLY A 74 26.67 0.05 16.64
C GLY A 74 27.88 -0.87 16.67
N ALA A 75 27.83 -1.97 15.92
CA ALA A 75 28.95 -2.89 15.77
C ALA A 75 30.14 -2.23 15.05
N ALA A 76 29.90 -1.51 13.95
CA ALA A 76 30.94 -0.83 13.19
C ALA A 76 31.65 0.28 14.00
N ALA A 77 30.91 1.01 14.84
CA ALA A 77 31.45 2.08 15.67
C ALA A 77 31.98 1.61 17.04
N GLY A 78 31.80 0.33 17.40
CA GLY A 78 32.10 -0.18 18.73
C GLY A 78 31.30 0.52 19.85
N SER A 79 30.11 1.02 19.54
CA SER A 79 29.30 1.86 20.43
C SER A 79 27.86 1.37 20.52
N ILE A 80 27.29 1.39 21.72
CA ILE A 80 25.88 1.04 21.94
C ILE A 80 24.92 2.17 21.57
N VAL A 81 25.42 3.40 21.41
CA VAL A 81 24.59 4.59 21.16
C VAL A 81 23.73 4.46 19.89
N PRO A 82 24.25 4.04 18.72
CA PRO A 82 23.41 3.82 17.54
C PRO A 82 22.32 2.78 17.78
N MET A 83 22.62 1.70 18.50
CA MET A 83 21.64 0.65 18.81
C MET A 83 20.49 1.19 19.65
N ILE A 84 20.77 2.05 20.64
CA ILE A 84 19.74 2.68 21.49
C ILE A 84 18.89 3.65 20.66
N VAL A 85 19.52 4.54 19.91
CA VAL A 85 18.83 5.57 19.11
C VAL A 85 17.91 4.90 18.07
N PHE A 86 18.44 3.99 17.27
CA PHE A 86 17.65 3.28 16.28
C PHE A 86 16.66 2.29 16.90
N GLY A 87 16.96 1.73 18.07
CA GLY A 87 16.05 0.88 18.83
C GLY A 87 14.79 1.64 19.27
N ILE A 88 14.95 2.85 19.82
CA ILE A 88 13.80 3.71 20.19
C ILE A 88 12.98 4.06 18.95
N VAL A 89 13.63 4.51 17.88
CA VAL A 89 12.95 4.83 16.60
C VAL A 89 12.21 3.61 16.06
N ALA A 90 12.83 2.43 16.11
CA ALA A 90 12.22 1.20 15.65
C ALA A 90 10.96 0.84 16.44
N VAL A 91 11.02 0.92 17.77
CA VAL A 91 9.86 0.65 18.63
C VAL A 91 8.71 1.60 18.30
N LEU A 92 8.99 2.90 18.17
CA LEU A 92 7.97 3.89 17.82
C LEU A 92 7.34 3.60 16.44
N LEU A 93 8.15 3.29 15.43
CA LEU A 93 7.67 2.96 14.09
C LEU A 93 6.86 1.66 14.06
N VAL A 94 7.29 0.64 14.80
CA VAL A 94 6.58 -0.63 14.90
C VAL A 94 5.22 -0.43 15.57
N LEU A 95 5.18 0.26 16.71
CA LEU A 95 3.94 0.55 17.43
C LEU A 95 2.98 1.38 16.57
N LEU A 96 3.49 2.41 15.89
CA LEU A 96 2.70 3.22 14.97
C LEU A 96 2.17 2.37 13.81
N GLY A 97 3.00 1.51 13.22
CA GLY A 97 2.61 0.60 12.15
C GLY A 97 1.51 -0.38 12.56
N LEU A 98 1.65 -1.00 13.74
CA LEU A 98 0.62 -1.87 14.32
C LEU A 98 -0.69 -1.12 14.58
N LEU A 99 -0.61 0.09 15.14
CA LEU A 99 -1.77 0.94 15.41
C LEU A 99 -2.49 1.30 14.11
N LEU A 100 -1.76 1.69 13.07
CA LEU A 100 -2.33 2.03 11.76
C LEU A 100 -2.99 0.82 11.11
N ILE A 101 -2.38 -0.36 11.15
CA ILE A 101 -2.97 -1.60 10.63
C ILE A 101 -4.23 -1.96 11.41
N HIS A 102 -4.18 -1.90 12.75
CA HIS A 102 -5.32 -2.19 13.60
C HIS A 102 -6.49 -1.22 13.32
N ARG A 103 -6.19 0.07 13.18
CA ARG A 103 -7.17 1.11 12.82
C ARG A 103 -7.73 0.90 11.42
N ALA A 104 -6.91 0.53 10.44
CA ALA A 104 -7.34 0.27 9.07
C ALA A 104 -8.21 -0.99 8.93
N ARG A 105 -8.04 -1.96 9.84
CA ARG A 105 -8.89 -3.16 9.91
C ARG A 105 -10.23 -2.90 10.59
N SER A 106 -10.29 -1.98 11.54
CA SER A 106 -11.47 -1.73 12.37
C SER A 106 -12.40 -0.63 11.84
N ARG A 107 -11.93 0.23 10.94
CA ARG A 107 -12.72 1.36 10.41
C ARG A 107 -13.10 1.16 8.95
N TRP A 108 -14.30 1.65 8.60
CA TRP A 108 -14.72 1.77 7.21
C TRP A 108 -13.87 2.83 6.48
N PRO A 109 -13.48 2.63 5.21
CA PRO A 109 -12.73 3.62 4.45
C PRO A 109 -13.55 4.91 4.29
N ASN A 110 -12.93 6.07 4.52
CA ASN A 110 -13.63 7.34 4.45
C ASN A 110 -13.76 7.82 2.98
N GLU A 111 -14.99 7.85 2.48
CA GLU A 111 -15.36 8.15 1.09
C GLU A 111 -15.02 9.57 0.65
N ARG A 112 -15.00 10.51 1.61
CA ARG A 112 -14.74 11.92 1.32
C ARG A 112 -13.29 12.23 0.93
N ARG A 113 -12.37 11.27 1.06
CA ARG A 113 -10.98 11.43 0.62
C ARG A 113 -10.77 10.64 -0.66
N SER A 114 -11.00 11.29 -1.81
CA SER A 114 -10.46 10.84 -3.09
C SER A 114 -8.93 10.92 -3.05
N ARG A 115 -8.27 9.90 -2.49
CA ARG A 115 -6.83 9.77 -2.64
C ARG A 115 -6.56 9.28 -4.06
N VAL A 116 -6.22 10.21 -4.94
CA VAL A 116 -5.62 9.88 -6.23
C VAL A 116 -4.21 9.35 -5.95
N ILE A 117 -4.08 8.04 -5.77
CA ILE A 117 -2.79 7.39 -5.57
C ILE A 117 -2.15 7.25 -6.96
N ARG A 118 -1.23 8.16 -7.30
CA ARG A 118 -0.40 8.09 -8.52
C ARG A 118 0.84 7.18 -8.31
N GLY A 119 0.67 6.09 -7.58
CA GLY A 119 1.74 5.14 -7.26
C GLY A 119 1.85 4.02 -8.29
N ALA A 120 2.91 3.21 -8.20
CA ALA A 120 3.05 2.00 -9.01
C ALA A 120 1.83 1.09 -8.80
N GLY A 121 0.95 1.02 -9.80
CA GLY A 121 -0.31 0.26 -9.73
C GLY A 121 -0.15 -1.26 -9.65
N THR A 122 1.10 -1.77 -9.67
CA THR A 122 1.41 -3.20 -9.61
C THR A 122 2.57 -3.49 -8.66
N ALA A 123 2.54 -4.66 -8.02
CA ALA A 123 3.64 -5.13 -7.16
C ALA A 123 4.98 -5.16 -7.91
N ARG A 124 4.96 -5.62 -9.18
CA ARG A 124 6.14 -5.65 -10.05
C ARG A 124 6.70 -4.24 -10.24
N GLY A 125 5.84 -3.25 -10.50
CA GLY A 125 6.25 -1.86 -10.66
C GLY A 125 6.97 -1.30 -9.43
N GLY A 126 6.50 -1.64 -8.22
CA GLY A 126 7.19 -1.25 -6.97
C GLY A 126 8.58 -1.86 -6.83
N TRP A 127 8.73 -3.16 -7.15
CA TRP A 127 10.03 -3.83 -7.14
C TRP A 127 10.99 -3.29 -8.21
N PHE A 128 10.51 -3.04 -9.42
CA PHE A 128 11.33 -2.44 -10.48
C PHE A 128 11.75 -1.01 -10.15
N ALA A 129 10.86 -0.21 -9.56
CA ALA A 129 11.21 1.14 -9.12
C ALA A 129 12.27 1.11 -8.01
N ALA A 130 12.07 0.28 -6.98
CA ALA A 130 13.05 0.10 -5.90
C ALA A 130 14.39 -0.39 -6.42
N GLY A 131 14.39 -1.44 -7.24
CA GLY A 131 15.60 -2.04 -7.81
C GLY A 131 16.33 -1.09 -8.77
N GLY A 132 15.60 -0.35 -9.61
CA GLY A 132 16.18 0.61 -10.53
C GLY A 132 16.85 1.78 -9.81
N ILE A 133 16.17 2.38 -8.83
CA ILE A 133 16.74 3.46 -8.00
C ILE A 133 17.96 2.94 -7.23
N TRP A 134 17.85 1.76 -6.62
CA TRP A 134 18.95 1.15 -5.88
C TRP A 134 20.16 0.88 -6.78
N LEU A 135 19.94 0.32 -7.98
CA LEU A 135 21.02 -0.02 -8.90
C LEU A 135 21.77 1.23 -9.37
N VAL A 136 21.05 2.30 -9.74
CA VAL A 136 21.69 3.57 -10.13
C VAL A 136 22.53 4.12 -8.96
N PHE A 137 21.96 4.12 -7.76
CA PHE A 137 22.66 4.60 -6.57
C PHE A 137 23.89 3.75 -6.22
N ALA A 138 23.76 2.42 -6.29
CA ALA A 138 24.83 1.48 -6.03
C ALA A 138 25.96 1.63 -7.05
N VAL A 139 25.66 1.77 -8.34
CA VAL A 139 26.68 2.01 -9.38
C VAL A 139 27.44 3.30 -9.10
N ILE A 140 26.75 4.38 -8.74
CA ILE A 140 27.40 5.66 -8.41
C ILE A 140 28.33 5.50 -7.20
N LEU A 141 27.85 4.93 -6.08
CA LEU A 141 28.71 4.75 -4.90
C LEU A 141 29.87 3.80 -5.15
N LEU A 142 29.62 2.64 -5.79
CA LEU A 142 30.66 1.65 -6.03
C LEU A 142 31.71 2.14 -7.02
N SER A 143 31.36 3.06 -7.94
CA SER A 143 32.34 3.71 -8.81
C SER A 143 33.36 4.54 -8.05
N THR A 144 33.00 5.00 -6.84
CA THR A 144 33.89 5.77 -5.94
C THR A 144 34.70 4.89 -4.99
N LEU A 145 34.47 3.57 -4.95
CA LEU A 145 35.22 2.65 -4.06
C LEU A 145 36.73 2.71 -4.23
N PRO A 146 37.31 2.62 -5.45
CA PRO A 146 38.76 2.52 -5.61
C PRO A 146 39.51 3.76 -5.08
N SER A 147 38.89 4.94 -5.17
CA SER A 147 39.48 6.20 -4.70
C SER A 147 39.35 6.39 -3.19
N LEU A 148 38.39 5.73 -2.55
CA LEU A 148 38.13 5.78 -1.12
C LEU A 148 38.84 4.67 -0.35
N ALA A 149 38.96 3.48 -0.94
CA ALA A 149 39.60 2.32 -0.32
C ALA A 149 41.11 2.53 -0.06
N SER A 150 41.74 3.44 -0.80
CA SER A 150 43.15 3.81 -0.60
C SER A 150 43.37 4.78 0.57
N ARG A 151 42.31 5.33 1.18
CA ARG A 151 42.40 6.35 2.24
C ARG A 151 42.31 5.76 3.64
N GLU A 152 41.29 4.92 3.91
CA GLU A 152 41.10 4.27 5.21
C GLU A 152 40.35 2.94 5.07
N GLU A 153 40.74 1.92 5.84
CA GLU A 153 40.14 0.58 5.81
C GLU A 153 38.66 0.57 6.26
N GLY A 154 38.26 1.51 7.14
CA GLY A 154 36.89 1.61 7.66
C GLY A 154 35.86 2.16 6.65
N ILE A 155 36.30 2.89 5.62
CA ILE A 155 35.41 3.55 4.67
C ILE A 155 34.64 2.53 3.82
N VAL A 156 35.28 1.40 3.47
CA VAL A 156 34.65 0.34 2.66
C VAL A 156 33.45 -0.25 3.40
N ILE A 157 33.60 -0.53 4.70
CA ILE A 157 32.53 -1.05 5.55
C ILE A 157 31.37 -0.05 5.60
N GLY A 158 31.66 1.23 5.84
CA GLY A 158 30.65 2.29 5.86
C GLY A 158 29.88 2.42 4.54
N LEU A 159 30.59 2.33 3.41
CA LEU A 159 29.98 2.44 2.07
C LEU A 159 29.06 1.26 1.77
N VAL A 160 29.50 0.03 2.07
CA VAL A 160 28.65 -1.17 1.95
C VAL A 160 27.42 -1.04 2.84
N GLY A 161 27.61 -0.56 4.08
CA GLY A 161 26.53 -0.24 5.01
C GLY A 161 25.49 0.69 4.38
N ILE A 162 25.92 1.81 3.79
CA ILE A 162 25.03 2.78 3.14
C ILE A 162 24.23 2.13 1.98
N VAL A 163 24.89 1.35 1.11
CA VAL A 163 24.22 0.68 -0.02
C VAL A 163 23.16 -0.31 0.47
N VAL A 164 23.46 -1.07 1.52
CA VAL A 164 22.52 -2.02 2.14
C VAL A 164 21.37 -1.29 2.85
N CYS A 165 21.67 -0.23 3.61
CA CYS A 165 20.66 0.62 4.25
C CYS A 165 19.69 1.19 3.22
N MET A 166 20.22 1.72 2.10
CA MET A 166 19.41 2.24 1.01
C MET A 166 18.51 1.16 0.41
N ALA A 167 19.03 -0.06 0.21
CA ALA A 167 18.23 -1.19 -0.28
C ALA A 167 17.02 -1.44 0.64
N PHE A 168 17.25 -1.53 1.95
CA PHE A 168 16.18 -1.77 2.91
C PHE A 168 15.16 -0.64 2.98
N LEU A 169 15.60 0.62 2.89
CA LEU A 169 14.70 1.78 2.83
C LEU A 169 13.82 1.75 1.58
N LEU A 170 14.38 1.44 0.42
CA LEU A 170 13.63 1.34 -0.84
C LEU A 170 12.64 0.17 -0.82
N VAL A 171 13.04 -0.98 -0.29
CA VAL A 171 12.13 -2.12 -0.10
C VAL A 171 10.99 -1.76 0.85
N SER A 172 11.30 -1.10 1.98
CA SER A 172 10.31 -0.70 2.97
C SER A 172 9.33 0.36 2.45
N GLY A 173 9.83 1.34 1.69
CA GLY A 173 9.05 2.47 1.21
C GLY A 173 8.30 2.23 -0.10
N LEU A 174 8.81 1.37 -0.98
CA LEU A 174 8.26 1.17 -2.32
C LEU A 174 7.75 -0.25 -2.54
N ALA A 175 8.57 -1.26 -2.30
CA ALA A 175 8.23 -2.64 -2.63
C ALA A 175 7.10 -3.16 -1.72
N ILE A 176 7.20 -2.96 -0.41
CA ILE A 176 6.19 -3.45 0.55
C ILE A 176 4.83 -2.79 0.29
N PRO A 177 4.70 -1.45 0.20
CA PRO A 177 3.41 -0.84 -0.06
C PRO A 177 2.78 -1.28 -1.39
N ALA A 178 3.59 -1.38 -2.45
CA ALA A 178 3.14 -1.85 -3.75
C ALA A 178 2.63 -3.30 -3.70
N THR A 179 3.32 -4.18 -2.95
CA THR A 179 2.87 -5.58 -2.79
C THR A 179 1.56 -5.69 -1.99
N VAL A 180 1.37 -4.86 -0.97
CA VAL A 180 0.11 -4.79 -0.21
C VAL A 180 -1.03 -4.30 -1.10
N LEU A 181 -0.81 -3.22 -1.85
CA LEU A 181 -1.80 -2.66 -2.78
C LEU A 181 -2.18 -3.65 -3.89
N ALA A 182 -1.21 -4.38 -4.44
CA ALA A 182 -1.48 -5.38 -5.47
C ALA A 182 -2.38 -6.53 -5.00
N ARG A 183 -2.41 -6.79 -3.68
CA ARG A 183 -3.25 -7.83 -3.06
C ARG A 183 -4.55 -7.27 -2.47
N ALA A 184 -4.91 -6.02 -2.76
CA ALA A 184 -6.08 -5.35 -2.19
C ALA A 184 -7.37 -6.15 -2.38
N ARG A 185 -7.65 -6.60 -3.61
CA ARG A 185 -8.87 -7.36 -3.96
C ARG A 185 -8.92 -8.70 -3.21
N GLN A 186 -7.84 -9.47 -3.27
CA GLN A 186 -7.74 -10.76 -2.56
C GLN A 186 -7.88 -10.60 -1.05
N SER A 187 -7.29 -9.54 -0.48
CA SER A 187 -7.40 -9.19 0.94
C SER A 187 -8.84 -8.85 1.33
N LEU A 188 -9.56 -8.09 0.49
CA LEU A 188 -10.97 -7.78 0.73
C LEU A 188 -11.83 -9.05 0.70
N ARG A 189 -11.66 -9.91 -0.31
CA ARG A 189 -12.40 -11.19 -0.40
C ARG A 189 -12.15 -12.08 0.81
N ARG A 190 -10.89 -12.26 1.20
CA ARG A 190 -10.53 -13.05 2.38
C ARG A 190 -11.19 -12.49 3.64
N VAL A 191 -11.19 -11.18 3.82
CA VAL A 191 -11.77 -10.57 5.02
C VAL A 191 -13.29 -10.65 5.01
N ALA A 192 -13.93 -10.47 3.85
CA ALA A 192 -15.37 -10.64 3.69
C ALA A 192 -15.83 -12.09 3.95
N SER A 193 -14.98 -13.09 3.74
CA SER A 193 -15.29 -14.49 4.07
C SER A 193 -14.98 -14.87 5.51
N THR A 194 -13.99 -14.25 6.16
CA THR A 194 -13.58 -14.61 7.53
C THR A 194 -14.22 -13.76 8.63
N ASP A 195 -14.60 -12.51 8.35
CA ASP A 195 -15.09 -11.55 9.34
C ASP A 195 -16.55 -11.19 9.07
N LEU A 196 -17.46 -11.74 9.90
CA LEU A 196 -18.89 -11.50 9.78
C LEU A 196 -19.25 -10.02 9.95
N LYS A 197 -18.56 -9.29 10.84
CA LYS A 197 -18.82 -7.87 11.08
C LYS A 197 -18.44 -7.04 9.86
N TYR A 198 -17.33 -7.37 9.22
CA TYR A 198 -16.92 -6.67 8.00
C TYR A 198 -17.84 -7.01 6.82
N ARG A 199 -18.31 -8.26 6.74
CA ARG A 199 -19.30 -8.70 5.75
C ARG A 199 -20.62 -7.95 5.89
N THR A 200 -21.13 -7.76 7.12
CA THR A 200 -22.37 -7.00 7.34
C THR A 200 -22.22 -5.53 6.97
N MET A 201 -21.05 -4.93 7.19
CA MET A 201 -20.77 -3.56 6.73
C MET A 201 -20.79 -3.46 5.18
N LEU A 202 -20.18 -4.42 4.47
CA LEU A 202 -20.23 -4.47 3.00
C LEU A 202 -21.66 -4.65 2.48
N GLU A 203 -22.45 -5.50 3.14
CA GLU A 203 -23.85 -5.72 2.78
C GLU A 203 -24.69 -4.45 3.01
N GLN A 204 -24.46 -3.77 4.14
CA GLN A 204 -25.14 -2.50 4.44
C GLN A 204 -24.74 -1.41 3.43
N ASP A 205 -23.46 -1.29 3.06
CA ASP A 205 -22.99 -0.37 2.02
C ASP A 205 -23.69 -0.69 0.68
N ARG A 206 -23.77 -1.96 0.28
CA ARG A 206 -24.49 -2.40 -0.93
C ARG A 206 -25.95 -1.95 -0.95
N LEU A 207 -26.66 -2.13 0.17
CA LEU A 207 -28.09 -1.82 0.28
C LEU A 207 -28.37 -0.32 0.36
N THR A 208 -27.45 0.45 0.92
CA THR A 208 -27.58 1.91 1.10
C THR A 208 -26.94 2.70 -0.03
N TRP A 209 -26.23 2.05 -0.95
CA TRP A 209 -25.54 2.69 -2.06
C TRP A 209 -26.52 3.32 -3.05
N HIS A 210 -26.42 4.65 -3.19
CA HIS A 210 -27.12 5.43 -4.19
C HIS A 210 -26.08 6.26 -4.95
N PRO A 211 -25.88 6.04 -6.26
CA PRO A 211 -24.82 6.71 -7.00
C PRO A 211 -25.11 8.21 -7.10
N GLN A 212 -24.14 9.05 -6.69
CA GLN A 212 -24.16 10.48 -6.98
C GLN A 212 -23.36 10.77 -8.25
N PHE A 213 -23.54 11.95 -8.85
CA PHE A 213 -22.80 12.33 -10.04
C PHE A 213 -21.29 12.37 -9.76
N GLY A 214 -20.52 11.58 -10.50
CA GLY A 214 -19.06 11.44 -10.31
C GLY A 214 -18.64 10.29 -9.38
N ASP A 215 -19.58 9.60 -8.73
CA ASP A 215 -19.28 8.43 -7.92
C ASP A 215 -19.06 7.17 -8.76
N GLN A 216 -18.24 6.26 -8.22
CA GLN A 216 -18.01 4.96 -8.83
C GLN A 216 -19.25 4.07 -8.69
N MET A 217 -19.73 3.51 -9.79
CA MET A 217 -20.87 2.59 -9.76
C MET A 217 -20.54 1.33 -8.94
N TYR A 218 -21.57 0.77 -8.30
CA TYR A 218 -21.43 -0.53 -7.64
C TYR A 218 -21.24 -1.61 -8.71
N GLY A 219 -20.20 -2.40 -8.56
CA GLY A 219 -19.76 -3.33 -9.60
C GLY A 219 -18.79 -4.38 -9.06
N PRO A 220 -18.29 -5.29 -9.91
CA PRO A 220 -17.44 -6.40 -9.48
C PRO A 220 -16.10 -5.95 -8.90
N LEU A 221 -15.55 -6.77 -8.00
CA LEU A 221 -14.25 -6.56 -7.36
C LEU A 221 -13.07 -7.03 -8.22
#